data_AF-A0A2A9CE34-F1
#
_entry.id   AF-A0A2A9CE34-F1
#
_cell.length_a   1.000
_cell.length_b   1.000
_cell.length_c   1.000
_cell.angle_alpha   90.00
_cell.angle_beta   90.00
_cell.angle_gamma   90.00
#
_symmetry.space_group_name_H-M   'P 1'
#
loop_
_entity.id
_entity.type
_entity.pdbx_description
1 polymer ?
#
loop_
_entity_poly.entity_id
_entity_poly.type
_entity_poly.pdbx_seq_one_letter_code
_entity_poly.pdbx_strand_id
1 'polypeptide(L)'
;MDLQRLQILTEVVREYKTALHMDQNKNEVGREVLDIVMNSQDLVLYGHVKRAKDIDKFPGEAIKHLDQATSYLHEKIDEQLKRS
;
A
#
# COMPACT_ATOMS: atom_id res chain seq x y z
N MET A 1 -8.98 -6.49 -12.10
CA MET A 1 -8.05 -7.00 -11.07
C MET A 1 -8.81 -8.06 -10.30
N ASP A 2 -8.25 -9.25 -10.11
CA ASP A 2 -8.92 -10.32 -9.34
C ASP A 2 -8.78 -10.11 -7.82
N LEU A 3 -9.62 -10.81 -7.06
CA LEU A 3 -9.68 -10.73 -5.60
C LEU A 3 -8.34 -11.09 -4.94
N GLN A 4 -7.66 -12.12 -5.46
CA GLN A 4 -6.38 -12.58 -4.92
C GLN A 4 -5.31 -11.50 -5.05
N ARG A 5 -5.26 -10.80 -6.19
CA ARG A 5 -4.33 -9.70 -6.41
C ARG A 5 -4.59 -8.52 -5.47
N LEU A 6 -5.85 -8.19 -5.19
CA LEU A 6 -6.19 -7.14 -4.22
C LEU A 6 -5.76 -7.51 -2.80
N GLN A 7 -5.93 -8.78 -2.40
CA GLN A 7 -5.47 -9.28 -1.10
C GLN A 7 -3.94 -9.23 -0.98
N ILE A 8 -3.21 -9.65 -2.02
CA ILE A 8 -1.74 -9.58 -2.05
C ILE A 8 -1.27 -8.12 -1.91
N LEU A 9 -1.86 -7.19 -2.67
CA LEU A 9 -1.52 -5.77 -2.58
C LEU A 9 -1.78 -5.20 -1.18
N THR A 10 -2.79 -5.71 -0.48
CA THR A 10 -3.11 -5.29 0.90
C THR A 10 -2.01 -5.71 1.87
N GLU A 11 -1.53 -6.94 1.76
CA GLU A 11 -0.43 -7.43 2.60
C GLU A 11 0.89 -6.71 2.32
N VAL A 12 1.20 -6.44 1.04
CA VAL A 12 2.39 -5.67 0.65
C VAL A 12 2.35 -4.25 1.24
N VAL A 13 1.22 -3.56 1.21
CA VAL A 13 1.08 -2.23 1.85
C VAL A 13 1.24 -2.32 3.37
N ARG A 14 0.72 -3.37 4.01
CA ARG A 14 0.86 -3.60 5.47
C ARG A 14 2.31 -3.88 5.87
N GLU A 15 3.06 -4.59 5.06
CA GLU A 15 4.48 -4.85 5.27
C GLU A 15 5.26 -3.54 5.31
N TYR A 16 4.98 -2.62 4.37
CA TYR A 16 5.63 -1.31 4.40
C TYR A 16 5.27 -0.50 5.65
N LYS A 17 3.99 -0.53 6.04
CA LYS A 17 3.53 0.12 7.28
C LYS A 17 4.26 -0.44 8.50
N THR A 18 4.50 -1.75 8.54
CA THR A 18 5.23 -2.42 9.61
C THR A 18 6.70 -1.98 9.64
N ALA A 19 7.36 -1.93 8.48
CA ALA A 19 8.73 -1.44 8.35
C ALA A 19 8.88 0.02 8.84
N LEU A 20 7.89 0.88 8.59
CA LEU A 20 7.84 2.25 9.14
C LEU A 20 7.67 2.28 10.66
N HIS A 21 6.79 1.43 11.22
CA HIS A 21 6.59 1.34 12.66
C HIS A 21 7.83 0.84 13.39
N MET A 22 8.54 -0.13 12.80
CA MET A 22 9.74 -0.72 13.39
C MET A 22 11.01 0.10 13.12
N ASP A 23 10.94 1.09 12.23
CA ASP A 23 12.09 1.83 11.69
C ASP A 23 13.20 0.90 11.14
N GLN A 24 12.79 -0.25 10.60
CA GLN A 24 13.69 -1.29 10.09
C GLN A 24 13.42 -1.51 8.60
N ASN A 25 14.47 -1.48 7.79
CA ASN A 25 14.44 -1.72 6.35
C ASN A 25 13.41 -0.88 5.56
N LYS A 26 12.81 0.17 6.15
CA LYS A 26 11.74 0.99 5.54
C LYS A 26 12.08 1.54 4.17
N ASN A 27 13.37 1.81 3.91
CA ASN A 27 13.84 2.30 2.61
C ASN A 27 13.80 1.23 1.52
N GLU A 28 14.21 0.01 1.85
CA GLU A 28 14.21 -1.13 0.95
C GLU A 28 12.78 -1.60 0.71
N VAL A 29 12.05 -1.93 1.79
CA VAL A 29 10.65 -2.34 1.75
C VAL A 29 9.80 -1.31 1.01
N GLY A 30 9.97 -0.02 1.31
CA GLY A 30 9.21 1.04 0.64
C GLY A 30 9.48 1.17 -0.85
N ARG A 31 10.68 0.81 -1.35
CA ARG A 31 10.99 0.78 -2.78
C ARG A 31 10.33 -0.43 -3.45
N GLU A 32 10.48 -1.61 -2.87
CA GLU A 32 9.88 -2.84 -3.40
C GLU A 32 8.36 -2.74 -3.49
N VAL A 33 7.73 -2.22 -2.44
CA VAL A 33 6.28 -1.99 -2.39
C VAL A 33 5.84 -1.00 -3.46
N LEU A 34 6.60 0.07 -3.70
CA LEU A 34 6.30 1.03 -4.76
C LEU A 34 6.39 0.39 -6.15
N ASP A 35 7.38 -0.47 -6.40
CA ASP A 35 7.53 -1.19 -7.67
C ASP A 35 6.40 -2.19 -7.90
N ILE A 36 6.02 -2.97 -6.88
CA ILE A 36 4.88 -3.90 -6.94
C ILE A 36 3.58 -3.15 -7.26
N VAL A 37 3.34 -2.03 -6.58
CA VAL A 37 2.14 -1.22 -6.77
C VAL A 37 2.14 -0.52 -8.13
N MET A 38 3.28 -0.05 -8.62
CA MET A 38 3.40 0.50 -9.98
C MET A 38 3.01 -0.55 -11.03
N ASN A 39 3.46 -1.80 -10.86
CA ASN A 39 3.11 -2.92 -11.74
C ASN A 39 1.63 -3.34 -11.65
N SER A 40 0.89 -2.85 -10.64
CA SER A 40 -0.56 -3.05 -10.54
C SER A 40 -1.37 -2.19 -11.53
N GLN A 41 -0.74 -1.17 -12.14
CA GLN A 41 -1.40 -0.16 -12.99
C GLN A 41 -2.53 0.60 -12.27
N ASP A 42 -2.53 0.59 -10.94
CA ASP A 42 -3.48 1.30 -10.10
C ASP A 42 -2.88 2.63 -9.64
N LEU A 43 -3.19 3.71 -10.38
CA LEU A 43 -2.63 5.03 -10.13
C LEU A 43 -3.05 5.62 -8.77
N VAL A 44 -4.22 5.24 -8.26
CA VAL A 44 -4.70 5.71 -6.95
C VAL A 44 -3.89 5.06 -5.85
N LEU A 45 -3.78 3.73 -5.90
CA LEU A 45 -2.95 2.98 -4.94
C LEU A 45 -1.49 3.45 -4.98
N TYR A 46 -0.93 3.59 -6.19
CA TYR A 46 0.43 4.11 -6.40
C TYR A 46 0.60 5.51 -5.81
N GLY A 47 -0.38 6.41 -6.00
CA GLY A 47 -0.33 7.75 -5.45
C GLY A 47 -0.25 7.79 -3.93
N HIS A 48 -1.02 6.93 -3.24
CA HIS A 48 -0.96 6.82 -1.78
C HIS A 48 0.40 6.29 -1.30
N VAL A 49 0.88 5.20 -1.89
CA VAL A 49 2.16 4.56 -1.51
C VAL A 49 3.35 5.46 -1.82
N LYS A 50 3.36 6.13 -2.98
CA LYS A 50 4.41 7.10 -3.35
C LYS A 50 4.49 8.23 -2.34
N ARG A 51 3.35 8.82 -1.94
CA ARG A 51 3.34 9.88 -0.92
C ARG A 51 3.90 9.39 0.41
N ALA A 52 3.55 8.17 0.84
CA ALA A 52 4.12 7.58 2.04
C ALA A 52 5.66 7.48 1.94
N LYS A 53 6.19 7.05 0.79
CA LYS A 53 7.64 6.96 0.55
C LYS A 53 8.33 8.32 0.54
N ASP A 54 7.74 9.31 -0.11
CA ASP A 54 8.30 10.66 -0.21
C ASP A 54 8.44 11.35 1.17
N ILE A 55 7.62 10.96 2.14
CA ILE A 55 7.59 11.54 3.50
C ILE A 55 7.96 10.55 4.60
N ASP A 56 8.62 9.43 4.29
CA ASP A 56 8.94 8.36 5.25
C ASP A 56 9.89 8.76 6.40
N LYS A 57 10.53 9.92 6.28
CA LYS A 57 11.21 10.63 7.38
C LYS A 57 10.25 11.09 8.50
N PHE A 58 8.94 11.15 8.22
CA PHE A 58 7.87 11.45 9.16
C PHE A 58 6.93 10.24 9.25
N PRO A 59 7.26 9.19 10.02
CA PRO A 59 6.54 7.91 10.01
C PRO A 59 5.04 8.06 10.26
N GLY A 60 4.63 8.95 11.18
CA GLY A 60 3.23 9.18 11.49
C GLY A 60 2.41 9.74 10.30
N GLU A 61 3.02 10.55 9.44
CA GLU A 61 2.35 11.05 8.22
C GLU A 61 2.38 10.00 7.11
N ALA A 62 3.51 9.32 6.93
CA ALA A 62 3.65 8.24 5.96
C ALA A 62 2.64 7.11 6.22
N ILE A 63 2.45 6.72 7.49
CA ILE A 63 1.47 5.71 7.91
C ILE A 63 0.05 6.12 7.52
N LYS A 64 -0.33 7.39 7.66
CA LYS A 64 -1.68 7.85 7.25
C LYS A 64 -1.93 7.64 5.76
N HIS A 65 -0.92 7.79 4.91
CA HIS A 65 -1.06 7.50 3.49
C HIS A 65 -1.15 5.99 3.21
N LEU A 66 -0.45 5.15 3.98
CA LEU A 66 -0.60 3.69 3.88
C LEU A 66 -1.95 3.21 4.42
N ASP A 67 -2.54 3.90 5.40
CA ASP A 67 -3.91 3.64 5.85
C ASP A 67 -4.92 3.98 4.76
N GLN A 68 -4.74 5.10 4.04
CA GLN A 68 -5.55 5.43 2.88
C GLN A 68 -5.43 4.37 1.76
N ALA A 69 -4.21 3.92 1.46
CA ALA A 69 -3.97 2.84 0.50
C ALA A 69 -4.69 1.53 0.92
N THR A 70 -4.65 1.19 2.20
CA THR A 70 -5.29 -0.01 2.75
C THR A 70 -6.81 0.10 2.66
N SER A 71 -7.40 1.24 3.05
CA SER A 71 -8.85 1.47 2.93
C SER A 71 -9.33 1.37 1.49
N TYR A 72 -8.59 1.97 0.55
CA TYR A 72 -8.89 1.88 -0.87
C TYR A 72 -8.90 0.43 -1.40
N LEU A 73 -7.94 -0.39 -0.97
CA LEU A 73 -7.90 -1.80 -1.32
C LEU A 73 -9.07 -2.59 -0.72
N HIS A 74 -9.45 -2.32 0.54
CA HIS A 74 -10.62 -2.94 1.16
C HIS A 74 -11.91 -2.57 0.43
N GLU A 75 -12.09 -1.31 0.04
CA GLU A 75 -13.26 -0.88 -0.76
C GLU A 75 -13.35 -1.65 -2.09
N LYS A 76 -12.22 -1.82 -2.79
CA LYS A 76 -12.16 -2.62 -4.02
C LYS A 76 -12.45 -4.10 -3.80
N ILE A 77 -11.98 -4.67 -2.69
CA ILE A 77 -12.27 -6.06 -2.32
C ILE A 77 -13.77 -6.23 -2.09
N ASP A 78 -14.40 -5.33 -1.34
CA ASP A 78 -15.84 -5.36 -1.08
C ASP A 78 -16.66 -5.22 -2.36
N GLU A 79 -16.25 -4.34 -3.29
CA GLU A 79 -16.87 -4.22 -4.61
C GLU A 79 -16.75 -5.51 -5.43
N GLN A 80 -15.59 -6.17 -5.37
CA GLN A 80 -15.36 -7.41 -6.11
C GLN A 80 -16.17 -8.58 -5.53
N LEU A 81 -16.30 -8.66 -4.20
CA LEU A 81 -17.12 -9.67 -3.52
C LEU A 81 -18.61 -9.49 -3.81
N LYS A 82 -19.12 -8.26 -3.92
CA LYS A 82 -20.52 -7.99 -4.28
C LYS A 82 -20.87 -8.34 -5.72
N ARG A 83 -19.88 -8.43 -6.60
CA ARG A 83 -20.03 -8.75 -8.04
C ARG A 83 -19.85 -10.24 -8.34
N SER A 84 -19.41 -11.02 -7.36
CA SER A 84 -19.17 -12.47 -7.47
C SER A 84 -20.40 -13.25 -7.06
#